data_AF-A0A9W5TWU8-F1
#
_entry.id   AF-A0A9W5TWU8-F1
#
_cell.length_a   1.000
_cell.length_b   1.000
_cell.length_c   1.000
_cell.angle_alpha   90.00
_cell.angle_beta   90.00
_cell.angle_gamma   90.00
#
_symmetry.space_group_name_H-M   'P 1'
#
loop_
_entity.id
_entity.type
_entity.pdbx_description
1 polymer ?
#
loop_
_entity_poly.entity_id
_entity_poly.type
_entity_poly.pdbx_seq_one_letter_code
_entity_poly.pdbx_strand_id
1 'polypeptide(L)'
;MPHAQLVMEKSPLYTRHDHLFKELIQTFFEEFLESFFPKIHPLINFQEISFLSEEVFTDLLEGDVVVETKLKSTDAVMIVHVEPQSTQQSHFHERMYQYLSMLYQRHRKPIIPIAVFSYKENWEKNQYIMAFPFFQVLTFNYLTLHLHKKNWRDYITSDNPAAAALLSKMNYKEEERVQVKKEFLRMIVNMQPDPAKERLIYGFFESYLKLNEEEEEQLMEEIKHMDEADRIMEIPISYEEKGKEKGREEGIRRVALEMLRKGTAIDFIARSNQVKQKRNRGVEAEFVRN
;
A
#
# COMPACT_ATOMS: atom_id res chain seq x y z
N MET A 1 39.91 6.22 -5.42
CA MET A 1 38.75 6.94 -4.86
C MET A 1 37.91 5.91 -4.13
N PRO A 2 37.74 5.98 -2.80
CA PRO A 2 37.07 4.92 -2.07
C PRO A 2 35.56 4.98 -2.30
N HIS A 3 34.98 3.83 -2.66
CA HIS A 3 33.54 3.61 -2.71
C HIS A 3 32.96 3.75 -1.31
N ALA A 4 32.18 4.81 -1.08
CA ALA A 4 31.29 4.89 0.07
C ALA A 4 30.13 3.91 -0.18
N GLN A 5 30.21 2.73 0.43
CA GLN A 5 29.07 1.86 0.66
C GLN A 5 28.17 2.57 1.69
N LEU A 6 27.24 3.40 1.22
CA LEU A 6 26.18 3.96 2.04
C LEU A 6 25.16 2.84 2.28
N VAL A 7 25.42 2.02 3.31
CA VAL A 7 24.38 1.23 3.97
C VAL A 7 23.46 2.24 4.64
N MET A 8 22.47 2.72 3.90
CA MET A 8 21.33 3.41 4.49
C MET A 8 20.50 2.34 5.18
N GLU A 9 20.59 2.23 6.50
CA GLU A 9 19.58 1.54 7.30
C GLU A 9 18.21 2.14 6.95
N LYS A 10 17.41 1.39 6.19
CA LYS A 10 16.05 1.77 5.80
C LYS A 10 15.23 1.94 7.08
N SER A 11 14.48 3.04 7.17
CA SER A 11 13.58 3.28 8.31
C SER A 11 12.46 2.22 8.35
N PRO A 12 12.06 1.70 9.52
CA PRO A 12 11.07 0.61 9.65
C PRO A 12 9.67 0.95 9.07
N LEU A 13 9.37 2.24 8.87
CA LEU A 13 8.17 2.70 8.17
C LEU A 13 8.20 2.38 6.67
N TYR A 14 9.37 2.40 6.04
CA TYR A 14 9.55 2.11 4.60
C TYR A 14 9.09 0.67 4.28
N THR A 15 9.52 -0.30 5.09
CA THR A 15 9.21 -1.73 4.90
C THR A 15 7.72 -2.06 5.06
N ARG A 16 7.01 -1.37 5.97
CA ARG A 16 5.58 -1.62 6.19
C ARG A 16 4.71 -1.16 5.02
N HIS A 17 5.05 -0.04 4.40
CA HIS A 17 4.29 0.48 3.25
C HIS A 17 4.40 -0.45 2.05
N ASP A 18 5.63 -0.83 1.72
CA ASP A 18 5.91 -1.65 0.55
C ASP A 18 5.28 -3.06 0.73
N HIS A 19 5.28 -3.60 1.95
CA HIS A 19 4.59 -4.86 2.27
C HIS A 19 3.06 -4.77 2.09
N LEU A 20 2.42 -3.70 2.59
CA LEU A 20 0.97 -3.52 2.43
C LEU A 20 0.57 -3.39 0.96
N PHE A 21 1.34 -2.65 0.17
CA PHE A 21 1.11 -2.53 -1.27
C PHE A 21 1.30 -3.87 -2.00
N LYS A 22 2.37 -4.58 -1.66
CA LYS A 22 2.64 -5.91 -2.22
C LYS A 22 1.50 -6.87 -1.93
N GLU A 23 1.08 -7.00 -0.68
CA GLU A 23 -0.02 -7.88 -0.27
C GLU A 23 -1.33 -7.52 -0.98
N LEU A 24 -1.66 -6.23 -1.06
CA LEU A 24 -2.84 -5.74 -1.76
C LEU A 24 -2.79 -6.10 -3.26
N ILE A 25 -1.69 -5.79 -3.95
CA ILE A 25 -1.55 -6.01 -5.39
C ILE A 25 -1.50 -7.50 -5.70
N GLN A 26 -0.87 -8.34 -4.86
CA GLN A 26 -0.88 -9.79 -5.04
C GLN A 26 -2.28 -10.37 -4.88
N THR A 27 -3.03 -9.91 -3.89
CA THR A 27 -4.38 -10.43 -3.61
C THR A 27 -5.40 -10.01 -4.66
N PHE A 28 -5.29 -8.78 -5.17
CA PHE A 28 -6.23 -8.17 -6.11
C PHE A 28 -5.57 -7.84 -7.45
N PHE A 29 -4.71 -8.73 -7.96
CA PHE A 29 -3.90 -8.45 -9.14
C PHE A 29 -4.73 -8.22 -10.41
N GLU A 30 -5.80 -9.02 -10.60
CA GLU A 30 -6.72 -8.88 -11.73
C GLU A 30 -7.46 -7.55 -11.65
N GLU A 31 -8.07 -7.27 -10.50
CA GLU A 31 -8.83 -6.05 -10.23
C GLU A 31 -7.95 -4.80 -10.30
N PHE A 32 -6.69 -4.89 -9.87
CA PHE A 32 -5.70 -3.83 -10.02
C PHE A 32 -5.43 -3.50 -11.50
N LEU A 33 -5.19 -4.52 -12.33
CA LEU A 33 -4.98 -4.30 -13.76
C LEU A 33 -6.24 -3.81 -14.46
N GLU A 34 -7.42 -4.31 -14.08
CA GLU A 34 -8.71 -3.85 -14.58
C GLU A 34 -8.87 -2.34 -14.40
N SER A 35 -8.65 -1.86 -13.17
CA SER A 35 -8.86 -0.45 -12.81
C SER A 35 -7.79 0.48 -13.38
N PHE A 36 -6.51 0.09 -13.31
CA PHE A 36 -5.40 1.02 -13.56
C PHE A 36 -4.70 0.79 -14.91
N PHE A 37 -4.85 -0.38 -15.51
CA PHE A 37 -4.22 -0.76 -16.77
C PHE A 37 -5.22 -1.46 -17.71
N PRO A 38 -6.35 -0.81 -18.08
CA PRO A 38 -7.43 -1.44 -18.84
C PRO A 38 -7.02 -1.88 -20.26
N LYS A 39 -5.87 -1.41 -20.77
CA LYS A 39 -5.28 -1.91 -22.03
C LYS A 39 -4.55 -3.24 -21.88
N ILE A 40 -4.07 -3.55 -20.68
CA ILE A 40 -3.32 -4.78 -20.35
C ILE A 40 -4.28 -5.86 -19.85
N HIS A 41 -5.22 -5.49 -18.98
CA HIS A 41 -6.21 -6.40 -18.40
C HIS A 41 -6.82 -7.41 -19.40
N PRO A 42 -7.36 -7.00 -20.57
CA PRO A 42 -7.98 -7.94 -21.50
C PRO A 42 -6.98 -8.90 -22.18
N LEU A 43 -5.68 -8.61 -22.10
CA LEU A 43 -4.62 -9.42 -22.73
C LEU A 43 -4.14 -10.58 -21.84
N ILE A 44 -4.33 -10.48 -20.53
CA ILE A 44 -3.76 -11.42 -19.55
C ILE A 44 -4.73 -12.58 -19.26
N ASN A 45 -4.18 -13.79 -19.13
CA ASN A 45 -4.89 -14.97 -18.67
C ASN A 45 -4.78 -15.12 -17.13
N PHE A 46 -5.79 -14.66 -16.40
CA PHE A 46 -5.80 -14.70 -14.94
C PHE A 46 -6.03 -16.08 -14.33
N GLN A 47 -6.37 -17.10 -15.13
CA GLN A 47 -6.46 -18.50 -14.66
C GLN A 47 -5.09 -19.15 -14.49
N GLU A 48 -4.07 -18.62 -15.17
CA GLU A 48 -2.71 -19.12 -15.16
C GLU A 48 -1.77 -18.03 -14.63
N ILE A 49 -1.79 -17.84 -13.32
CA ILE A 49 -0.94 -16.88 -12.61
C ILE A 49 0.00 -17.64 -11.68
N SER A 50 1.29 -17.28 -11.74
CA SER A 50 2.28 -17.71 -10.77
C SER A 50 3.04 -16.50 -10.22
N PHE A 51 2.97 -16.30 -8.90
CA PHE A 51 3.79 -15.30 -8.22
C PHE A 51 5.20 -15.86 -8.04
N LEU A 52 6.19 -15.18 -8.62
CA LEU A 52 7.58 -15.62 -8.58
C LEU A 52 8.21 -15.17 -7.26
N SER A 53 8.84 -16.10 -6.52
CA SER A 53 9.47 -15.79 -5.24
C SER A 53 10.79 -15.02 -5.43
N GLU A 54 11.06 -14.08 -4.51
CA GLU A 54 12.22 -13.19 -4.50
C GLU A 54 13.49 -13.84 -3.93
N GLU A 55 13.48 -15.14 -3.60
CA GLU A 55 14.53 -15.84 -2.86
C GLU A 55 15.92 -15.83 -3.53
N VAL A 56 16.04 -15.31 -4.75
CA VAL A 56 17.32 -15.21 -5.48
C VAL A 56 17.82 -13.76 -5.61
N PHE A 57 17.06 -12.78 -5.11
CA PHE A 57 17.34 -11.35 -5.24
C PHE A 57 17.37 -10.64 -3.88
N THR A 58 17.83 -11.36 -2.85
CA THR A 58 17.59 -11.21 -1.40
C THR A 58 17.77 -9.83 -0.74
N ASP A 59 18.20 -8.80 -1.46
CA ASP A 59 18.29 -7.42 -0.94
C ASP A 59 17.71 -6.33 -1.88
N LEU A 60 17.29 -6.70 -3.10
CA LEU A 60 16.95 -5.75 -4.16
C LEU A 60 15.44 -5.68 -4.42
N LEU A 61 14.73 -6.81 -4.42
CA LEU A 61 13.31 -6.86 -4.82
C LEU A 61 12.32 -6.81 -3.64
N GLU A 62 12.77 -6.53 -2.41
CA GLU A 62 11.86 -6.43 -1.27
C GLU A 62 10.76 -5.39 -1.53
N GLY A 63 9.51 -5.87 -1.66
CA GLY A 63 8.32 -5.04 -1.91
C GLY A 63 7.74 -5.15 -3.31
N ASP A 64 8.41 -5.85 -4.24
CA ASP A 64 7.95 -6.00 -5.60
C ASP A 64 6.88 -7.10 -5.74
N VAL A 65 6.09 -6.99 -6.81
CA VAL A 65 5.18 -8.05 -7.25
C VAL A 65 5.61 -8.50 -8.64
N VAL A 66 6.14 -9.72 -8.71
CA VAL A 66 6.54 -10.35 -9.97
C VAL A 66 5.58 -11.48 -10.29
N VAL A 67 4.81 -11.30 -11.36
CA VAL A 67 3.77 -12.23 -11.78
C VAL A 67 4.11 -12.83 -13.13
N GLU A 68 4.20 -14.15 -13.19
CA GLU A 68 4.26 -14.89 -14.45
C GLU A 68 2.85 -15.30 -14.89
N THR A 69 2.50 -15.02 -16.15
CA THR A 69 1.20 -15.34 -16.74
C THR A 69 1.30 -15.50 -18.26
N LYS A 70 0.19 -15.85 -18.93
CA LYS A 70 0.10 -15.97 -20.39
C LYS A 70 -0.70 -14.85 -21.02
N LEU A 71 -0.33 -14.49 -22.24
CA LEU A 71 -1.17 -13.68 -23.12
C LEU A 71 -2.28 -14.55 -23.73
N LYS A 72 -3.55 -14.11 -23.60
CA LYS A 72 -4.72 -14.83 -24.14
C LYS A 72 -4.66 -15.08 -25.65
N SER A 73 -4.00 -14.21 -26.42
CA SER A 73 -3.99 -14.28 -27.89
C SER A 73 -2.89 -15.17 -28.47
N THR A 74 -1.80 -15.41 -27.73
CA THR A 74 -0.61 -16.11 -28.25
C THR A 74 -0.11 -17.22 -27.34
N ASP A 75 -0.73 -17.41 -26.17
CA ASP A 75 -0.24 -18.25 -25.07
C ASP A 75 1.20 -17.95 -24.63
N ALA A 76 1.76 -16.82 -25.08
CA ALA A 76 3.11 -16.42 -24.76
C ALA A 76 3.20 -16.10 -23.27
N VAL A 77 4.15 -16.73 -22.59
CA VAL A 77 4.40 -16.49 -21.18
C VAL A 77 5.11 -15.15 -21.02
N MET A 78 4.61 -14.31 -20.13
CA MET A 78 5.13 -12.98 -19.83
C MET A 78 5.25 -12.77 -18.32
N ILE A 79 6.04 -11.77 -17.95
CA ILE A 79 6.18 -11.31 -16.57
C ILE A 79 5.58 -9.92 -16.43
N VAL A 80 4.78 -9.69 -15.40
CA VAL A 80 4.39 -8.36 -14.94
C VAL A 80 5.20 -8.06 -13.68
N HIS A 81 6.01 -7.02 -13.73
CA HIS A 81 6.77 -6.53 -12.57
C HIS A 81 6.12 -5.25 -12.09
N VAL A 82 5.65 -5.23 -10.84
CA VAL A 82 5.08 -4.05 -10.21
C VAL A 82 5.98 -3.64 -9.04
N GLU A 83 6.49 -2.41 -9.07
CA GLU A 83 7.31 -1.82 -8.01
C GLU A 83 6.52 -0.66 -7.36
N PRO A 84 5.91 -0.89 -6.19
CA PRO A 84 5.31 0.17 -5.37
C PRO A 84 6.41 1.04 -4.76
N GLN A 85 6.28 2.35 -4.94
CA GLN A 85 7.25 3.31 -4.45
C GLN A 85 6.55 4.37 -3.59
N SER A 86 6.89 4.36 -2.30
CA SER A 86 6.31 5.23 -1.27
C SER A 86 7.07 6.55 -1.05
N THR A 87 8.28 6.69 -1.62
CA THR A 87 9.15 7.88 -1.47
C THR A 87 9.96 8.21 -2.72
N GLN A 88 10.41 9.45 -2.89
CA GLN A 88 11.24 9.83 -4.03
C GLN A 88 12.66 9.26 -3.91
N GLN A 89 13.18 8.69 -5.00
CA GLN A 89 14.55 8.20 -5.10
C GLN A 89 15.22 8.65 -6.40
N SER A 90 16.46 9.16 -6.30
CA SER A 90 17.20 9.74 -7.43
C SER A 90 17.55 8.74 -8.53
N HIS A 91 17.78 7.47 -8.16
CA HIS A 91 18.20 6.40 -9.07
C HIS A 91 17.07 5.44 -9.47
N PHE A 92 15.81 5.79 -9.17
CA PHE A 92 14.67 4.89 -9.39
C PHE A 92 14.60 4.34 -10.82
N HIS A 93 14.71 5.21 -11.83
CA HIS A 93 14.63 4.81 -13.24
C HIS A 93 15.73 3.80 -13.63
N GLU A 94 16.93 3.97 -13.09
CA GLU A 94 18.06 3.07 -13.32
C GLU A 94 17.84 1.72 -12.62
N ARG A 95 17.31 1.72 -11.39
CA ARG A 95 16.95 0.49 -10.67
C ARG A 95 15.89 -0.31 -11.42
N MET A 96 14.84 0.35 -11.92
CA MET A 96 13.81 -0.32 -12.74
C MET A 96 14.42 -1.03 -13.95
N TYR A 97 15.42 -0.42 -14.61
CA TYR A 97 16.15 -1.06 -15.70
C TYR A 97 17.00 -2.25 -15.23
N GLN A 98 17.70 -2.12 -14.10
CA GLN A 98 18.48 -3.22 -13.52
C GLN A 98 17.59 -4.42 -13.19
N TYR A 99 16.41 -4.19 -12.59
CA TYR A 99 15.47 -5.26 -12.22
C TYR A 99 14.92 -5.97 -13.46
N LEU A 100 14.47 -5.21 -14.46
CA LEU A 100 14.06 -5.78 -15.74
C LEU A 100 15.18 -6.65 -16.35
N SER A 101 16.42 -6.16 -16.34
CA SER A 101 17.56 -6.88 -16.91
C SER A 101 17.82 -8.21 -16.20
N MET A 102 17.73 -8.22 -14.87
CA MET A 102 17.91 -9.41 -14.05
C MET A 102 16.78 -10.43 -14.25
N LEU A 103 15.52 -9.98 -14.24
CA LEU A 103 14.36 -10.82 -14.52
C LEU A 103 14.46 -11.42 -15.93
N TYR A 104 14.81 -10.61 -16.93
CA TYR A 104 14.97 -11.08 -18.30
C TYR A 104 16.12 -12.07 -18.45
N GLN A 105 17.26 -11.83 -17.78
CA GLN A 105 18.40 -12.75 -17.80
C GLN A 105 18.02 -14.14 -17.28
N ARG A 106 17.20 -14.20 -16.23
CA ARG A 106 16.75 -15.44 -15.59
C ARG A 106 15.66 -16.16 -16.37
N HIS A 107 14.60 -15.43 -16.73
CA HIS A 107 13.38 -16.05 -17.26
C HIS A 107 13.33 -16.09 -18.78
N ARG A 108 14.04 -15.19 -19.47
CA ARG A 108 14.05 -15.06 -20.94
C ARG A 108 12.64 -14.94 -21.54
N LYS A 109 11.75 -14.27 -20.81
CA LYS A 109 10.34 -14.02 -21.18
C LYS A 109 10.12 -12.51 -21.36
N PRO A 110 9.20 -12.07 -22.23
CA PRO A 110 8.76 -10.68 -22.31
C PRO A 110 8.29 -10.17 -20.93
N ILE A 111 8.60 -8.91 -20.61
CA ILE A 111 8.29 -8.31 -19.31
C ILE A 111 7.56 -6.99 -19.51
N ILE A 112 6.46 -6.77 -18.79
CA ILE A 112 5.83 -5.47 -18.63
C ILE A 112 6.24 -4.90 -17.25
N PRO A 113 7.15 -3.91 -17.22
CA PRO A 113 7.48 -3.20 -16.01
C PRO A 113 6.45 -2.11 -15.71
N ILE A 114 5.99 -2.07 -14.46
CA ILE A 114 5.00 -1.13 -13.93
C ILE A 114 5.55 -0.53 -12.64
N ALA A 115 5.61 0.80 -12.56
CA ALA A 115 5.92 1.51 -11.33
C ALA A 115 4.65 2.13 -10.74
N VAL A 116 4.40 1.95 -9.45
CA VAL A 116 3.25 2.53 -8.73
C VAL A 116 3.76 3.57 -7.75
N PHE A 117 3.48 4.84 -7.99
CA PHE A 117 3.90 5.95 -7.13
C PHE A 117 2.77 6.36 -6.19
N SER A 118 3.05 6.31 -4.89
CA SER A 118 2.10 6.63 -3.82
C SER A 118 2.52 7.82 -2.97
N TYR A 119 3.32 8.74 -3.52
CA TYR A 119 3.68 10.02 -2.89
C TYR A 119 3.32 11.18 -3.82
N LYS A 120 3.47 12.41 -3.34
CA LYS A 120 3.26 13.60 -4.17
C LYS A 120 4.50 13.84 -5.02
N GLU A 121 4.36 13.78 -6.34
CA GLU A 121 5.41 14.14 -7.28
C GLU A 121 4.94 15.05 -8.42
N ASN A 122 5.87 15.88 -8.90
CA ASN A 122 5.64 16.83 -10.00
C ASN A 122 6.29 16.39 -11.32
N TRP A 123 6.77 15.14 -11.40
CA TRP A 123 7.44 14.61 -12.59
C TRP A 123 6.66 13.44 -13.21
N GLU A 124 6.97 13.12 -14.47
CA GLU A 124 6.34 12.05 -15.27
C GLU A 124 7.35 11.19 -16.03
N LYS A 125 8.62 11.25 -15.64
CA LYS A 125 9.66 10.44 -16.25
C LYS A 125 9.36 8.95 -16.07
N ASN A 126 9.23 8.24 -17.19
CA ASN A 126 8.93 6.82 -17.27
C ASN A 126 10.01 6.06 -18.05
N GLN A 127 11.23 6.62 -18.09
CA GLN A 127 12.32 6.08 -18.90
C GLN A 127 13.69 6.22 -18.23
N TYR A 128 14.56 5.27 -18.53
CA TYR A 128 16.01 5.35 -18.30
C TYR A 128 16.73 5.37 -19.64
N ILE A 129 17.64 6.33 -19.80
CA ILE A 129 18.44 6.49 -21.01
C ILE A 129 19.90 6.25 -20.65
N MET A 130 20.51 5.27 -21.29
CA MET A 130 21.95 5.05 -21.27
C MET A 130 22.51 5.62 -22.58
N ALA A 131 23.28 6.70 -22.49
CA ALA A 131 23.81 7.38 -23.66
C ALA A 131 25.20 7.98 -23.40
N PHE A 132 25.98 8.05 -24.47
CA PHE A 132 27.18 8.87 -24.62
C PHE A 132 26.84 10.11 -25.45
N PRO A 133 27.66 11.18 -25.44
CA PRO A 133 27.39 12.40 -26.21
C PRO A 133 27.12 12.20 -27.70
N PHE A 134 27.61 11.10 -28.29
CA PHE A 134 27.52 10.78 -29.71
C PHE A 134 26.68 9.53 -30.01
N PHE A 135 26.16 8.83 -29.00
CA PHE A 135 25.50 7.55 -29.20
C PHE A 135 24.55 7.18 -28.05
N GLN A 136 23.30 6.89 -28.38
CA GLN A 136 22.32 6.38 -27.43
C GLN A 136 22.37 4.85 -27.43
N VAL A 137 22.79 4.25 -26.32
CA VAL A 137 22.95 2.80 -26.16
C VAL A 137 21.59 2.14 -25.95
N LEU A 138 20.77 2.73 -25.09
CA LEU A 138 19.51 2.15 -24.66
C LEU A 138 18.51 3.23 -24.24
N THR A 139 17.26 3.03 -24.64
CA THR A 139 16.10 3.67 -24.03
C THR A 139 15.21 2.60 -23.44
N PHE A 140 15.19 2.53 -22.11
CA PHE A 140 14.30 1.66 -21.37
C PHE A 140 13.05 2.45 -20.98
N ASN A 141 11.86 1.90 -21.26
CA ASN A 141 10.56 2.48 -20.92
C ASN A 141 9.79 1.54 -20.00
N TYR A 142 8.98 2.11 -19.13
CA TYR A 142 8.07 1.37 -18.26
C TYR A 142 6.75 2.12 -18.08
N LEU A 143 5.73 1.42 -17.58
CA LEU A 143 4.43 2.00 -17.31
C LEU A 143 4.38 2.60 -15.92
N THR A 144 3.63 3.68 -15.75
CA THR A 144 3.52 4.37 -14.46
C THR A 144 2.07 4.50 -14.01
N LEU A 145 1.85 4.31 -12.72
CA LEU A 145 0.62 4.65 -12.02
C LEU A 145 0.95 5.67 -10.94
N HIS A 146 0.58 6.92 -11.15
CA HIS A 146 0.71 7.99 -10.17
C HIS A 146 -0.60 8.16 -9.40
N LEU A 147 -0.71 7.55 -8.21
CA LEU A 147 -1.97 7.52 -7.45
C LEU A 147 -2.43 8.93 -7.06
N HIS A 148 -1.51 9.79 -6.64
CA HIS A 148 -1.78 11.20 -6.31
C HIS A 148 -2.21 12.06 -7.49
N LYS A 149 -2.20 11.53 -8.72
CA LYS A 149 -2.72 12.21 -9.92
C LYS A 149 -4.08 11.66 -10.35
N LYS A 150 -4.58 10.60 -9.71
CA LYS A 150 -5.90 10.02 -9.96
C LYS A 150 -6.92 10.69 -9.06
N ASN A 151 -7.98 11.25 -9.64
CA ASN A 151 -9.08 11.78 -8.84
C ASN A 151 -9.86 10.61 -8.25
N TRP A 152 -9.97 10.57 -6.93
CA TRP A 152 -10.64 9.50 -6.20
C TRP A 152 -12.10 9.28 -6.67
N ARG A 153 -12.78 10.36 -7.09
CA ARG A 153 -14.16 10.32 -7.59
C ARG A 153 -14.35 9.49 -8.86
N ASP A 154 -13.29 9.31 -9.64
CA ASP A 154 -13.37 8.51 -10.86
C ASP A 154 -13.48 7.00 -10.56
N TYR A 155 -13.26 6.59 -9.29
CA TYR A 155 -13.15 5.19 -8.89
C TYR A 155 -14.23 4.72 -7.91
N ILE A 156 -15.01 5.64 -7.32
CA ILE A 156 -15.99 5.28 -6.28
C ILE A 156 -17.14 4.41 -6.76
N THR A 157 -17.40 4.37 -8.08
CA THR A 157 -18.45 3.54 -8.69
C THR A 157 -17.92 2.26 -9.32
N SER A 158 -16.64 1.93 -9.14
CA SER A 158 -15.99 0.85 -9.89
C SER A 158 -16.24 -0.56 -9.34
N ASP A 159 -16.90 -0.71 -8.19
CA ASP A 159 -17.08 -1.99 -7.47
C ASP A 159 -15.80 -2.87 -7.48
N ASN A 160 -14.64 -2.20 -7.37
CA ASN A 160 -13.33 -2.82 -7.52
C ASN A 160 -12.53 -2.74 -6.19
N PRO A 161 -12.10 -3.89 -5.63
CA PRO A 161 -11.47 -3.93 -4.30
C PRO A 161 -10.09 -3.27 -4.27
N ALA A 162 -9.30 -3.37 -5.33
CA ALA A 162 -8.01 -2.70 -5.43
C ALA A 162 -8.20 -1.18 -5.47
N ALA A 163 -9.17 -0.71 -6.26
CA ALA A 163 -9.51 0.71 -6.32
C ALA A 163 -10.00 1.23 -4.96
N ALA A 164 -10.89 0.50 -4.29
CA ALA A 164 -11.42 0.85 -2.97
C ALA A 164 -10.30 1.06 -1.94
N ALA A 165 -9.36 0.12 -1.83
CA ALA A 165 -8.20 0.25 -0.93
C ALA A 165 -7.33 1.48 -1.29
N LEU A 166 -7.06 1.66 -2.58
CA LEU A 166 -6.15 2.70 -3.10
C LEU A 166 -6.75 4.10 -3.07
N LEU A 167 -8.07 4.27 -2.89
CA LEU A 167 -8.71 5.59 -2.70
C LEU A 167 -7.99 6.44 -1.65
N SER A 168 -7.53 5.80 -0.56
CA SER A 168 -6.77 6.44 0.53
C SER A 168 -5.47 7.13 0.08
N LYS A 169 -4.94 6.77 -1.10
CA LYS A 169 -3.72 7.31 -1.72
C LYS A 169 -3.95 8.11 -3.00
N MET A 170 -5.20 8.30 -3.39
CA MET A 170 -5.57 9.09 -4.56
C MET A 170 -5.63 10.59 -4.24
N ASN A 171 -5.86 11.39 -5.27
CA ASN A 171 -6.00 12.84 -5.13
C ASN A 171 -7.38 13.22 -4.60
N TYR A 172 -7.48 13.53 -3.31
CA TYR A 172 -8.63 14.19 -2.67
C TYR A 172 -8.15 15.41 -1.88
N LYS A 173 -9.06 16.33 -1.57
CA LYS A 173 -8.77 17.47 -0.69
C LYS A 173 -8.95 17.09 0.78
N GLU A 174 -8.33 17.84 1.69
CA GLU A 174 -8.42 17.54 3.13
C GLU A 174 -9.87 17.60 3.62
N GLU A 175 -10.67 18.54 3.12
CA GLU A 175 -12.10 18.64 3.43
C GLU A 175 -12.95 17.48 2.88
N GLU A 176 -12.40 16.65 1.99
CA GLU A 176 -13.12 15.54 1.37
C GLU A 176 -12.89 14.21 2.09
N ARG A 177 -12.00 14.15 3.11
CA ARG A 177 -11.60 12.90 3.78
C ARG A 177 -12.76 12.09 4.32
N VAL A 178 -13.70 12.75 4.98
CA VAL A 178 -14.93 12.13 5.49
C VAL A 178 -15.72 11.50 4.34
N GLN A 179 -15.87 12.21 3.23
CA GLN A 179 -16.55 11.69 2.04
C GLN A 179 -15.78 10.50 1.43
N VAL A 180 -14.45 10.56 1.35
CA VAL A 180 -13.64 9.44 0.82
C VAL A 180 -13.87 8.19 1.67
N LYS A 181 -13.85 8.30 3.01
CA LYS A 181 -14.09 7.17 3.90
C LYS A 181 -15.52 6.66 3.82
N LYS A 182 -16.51 7.55 3.65
CA LYS A 182 -17.91 7.17 3.44
C LYS A 182 -18.11 6.38 2.14
N GLU A 183 -17.59 6.87 1.02
CA GLU A 183 -17.69 6.14 -0.25
C GLU A 183 -16.90 4.84 -0.22
N PHE A 184 -15.75 4.80 0.47
CA PHE A 184 -15.02 3.56 0.72
C PHE A 184 -15.88 2.52 1.44
N LEU A 185 -16.55 2.88 2.55
CA LEU A 185 -17.46 1.98 3.27
C LEU A 185 -18.61 1.53 2.38
N ARG A 186 -19.15 2.43 1.55
CA ARG A 186 -20.19 2.10 0.58
C ARG A 186 -19.71 1.08 -0.46
N MET A 187 -18.49 1.23 -0.98
CA MET A 187 -17.90 0.25 -1.90
C MET A 187 -17.78 -1.14 -1.25
N ILE A 188 -17.34 -1.23 0.01
CA ILE A 188 -17.26 -2.50 0.74
C ILE A 188 -18.65 -3.17 0.83
N VAL A 189 -19.67 -2.38 1.22
CA VAL A 189 -21.04 -2.88 1.33
C VAL A 189 -21.59 -3.34 -0.03
N ASN A 190 -21.27 -2.63 -1.11
CA ASN A 190 -21.73 -3.02 -2.45
C ASN A 190 -21.05 -4.30 -2.95
N MET A 191 -19.72 -4.38 -2.80
CA MET A 191 -18.94 -5.53 -3.27
C MET A 191 -19.17 -6.81 -2.44
N GLN A 192 -19.46 -6.69 -1.14
CA GLN A 192 -19.57 -7.82 -0.21
C GLN A 192 -18.38 -8.79 -0.31
N PRO A 193 -17.13 -8.30 -0.17
CA PRO A 193 -15.95 -9.17 -0.22
C PRO A 193 -16.01 -10.22 0.90
N ASP A 194 -15.31 -11.34 0.71
CA ASP A 194 -15.17 -12.30 1.80
C ASP A 194 -14.42 -11.68 3.00
N PRO A 195 -14.60 -12.21 4.23
CA PRO A 195 -14.04 -11.59 5.43
C PRO A 195 -12.52 -11.39 5.43
N ALA A 196 -11.76 -12.22 4.70
CA ALA A 196 -10.31 -12.06 4.61
C ALA A 196 -9.94 -10.90 3.68
N LYS A 197 -10.57 -10.83 2.50
CA LYS A 197 -10.42 -9.71 1.56
C LYS A 197 -10.88 -8.39 2.16
N GLU A 198 -12.02 -8.39 2.87
CA GLU A 198 -12.55 -7.21 3.56
C GLU A 198 -11.53 -6.65 4.55
N ARG A 199 -10.94 -7.51 5.40
CA ARG A 199 -9.90 -7.13 6.35
C ARG A 199 -8.67 -6.54 5.70
N LEU A 200 -8.22 -7.12 4.58
CA LEU A 200 -7.06 -6.62 3.85
C LEU A 200 -7.34 -5.22 3.27
N ILE A 201 -8.48 -5.05 2.59
CA ILE A 201 -8.88 -3.77 1.98
C ILE A 201 -9.01 -2.68 3.05
N TYR A 202 -9.74 -2.98 4.13
CA TYR A 202 -9.96 -2.05 5.24
C TYR A 202 -8.66 -1.70 5.96
N GLY A 203 -7.85 -2.70 6.32
CA GLY A 203 -6.57 -2.50 6.98
C GLY A 203 -5.60 -1.68 6.14
N PHE A 204 -5.58 -1.89 4.81
CA PHE A 204 -4.82 -1.04 3.90
C PHE A 204 -5.33 0.41 3.93
N PHE A 205 -6.64 0.62 3.75
CA PHE A 205 -7.23 1.96 3.68
C PHE A 205 -6.98 2.76 4.96
N GLU A 206 -7.24 2.19 6.13
CA GLU A 206 -7.04 2.81 7.44
C GLU A 206 -5.56 3.08 7.76
N SER A 207 -4.63 2.33 7.14
CA SER A 207 -3.20 2.60 7.34
C SER A 207 -2.79 3.97 6.77
N TYR A 208 -3.59 4.53 5.84
CA TYR A 208 -3.29 5.76 5.12
C TYR A 208 -4.27 6.89 5.36
N LEU A 209 -5.56 6.61 5.53
CA LEU A 209 -6.60 7.60 5.81
C LEU A 209 -7.23 7.30 7.17
N LYS A 210 -6.70 7.93 8.21
CA LYS A 210 -7.27 7.93 9.57
C LYS A 210 -7.99 9.23 9.83
N LEU A 211 -9.28 9.15 10.11
CA LEU A 211 -10.04 10.31 10.54
C LEU A 211 -9.75 10.62 12.01
N ASN A 212 -9.81 11.88 12.37
CA ASN A 212 -9.80 12.31 13.77
C ASN A 212 -11.18 12.12 14.43
N GLU A 213 -11.30 12.38 15.73
CA GLU A 213 -12.56 12.17 16.47
C GLU A 213 -13.74 12.98 15.90
N GLU A 214 -13.52 14.25 15.52
CA GLU A 214 -14.56 15.11 14.94
C GLU A 214 -14.99 14.61 13.56
N GLU A 215 -14.03 14.23 12.72
CA GLU A 215 -14.28 13.65 11.39
C GLU A 215 -15.02 12.30 11.49
N GLU A 216 -14.69 11.47 12.48
CA GLU A 216 -15.39 10.20 12.76
C GLU A 216 -16.82 10.44 13.23
N GLU A 217 -17.06 11.43 14.10
CA GLU A 217 -18.41 11.81 14.51
C GLU A 217 -19.24 12.31 13.33
N GLN A 218 -18.65 13.16 12.48
CA GLN A 218 -19.27 13.62 11.25
C GLN A 218 -19.61 12.44 10.32
N LEU A 219 -18.66 11.53 10.11
CA LEU A 219 -18.87 10.33 9.29
C LEU A 219 -20.04 9.49 9.81
N MET A 220 -20.07 9.23 11.12
CA MET A 220 -21.14 8.44 11.74
C MET A 220 -22.50 9.13 11.64
N GLU A 221 -22.55 10.45 11.75
CA GLU A 221 -23.79 11.19 11.56
C GLU A 221 -24.27 11.11 10.11
N GLU A 222 -23.37 11.26 9.13
CA GLU A 222 -23.71 11.12 7.70
C GLU A 222 -24.19 9.70 7.36
N ILE A 223 -23.56 8.66 7.92
CA ILE A 223 -23.94 7.25 7.68
C ILE A 223 -25.36 6.96 8.16
N LYS A 224 -25.81 7.52 9.29
CA LYS A 224 -27.18 7.29 9.81
C LYS A 224 -28.28 7.72 8.83
N HIS A 225 -27.98 8.66 7.95
CA HIS A 225 -28.93 9.18 6.96
C HIS A 225 -28.83 8.44 5.61
N MET A 226 -28.00 7.39 5.50
CA MET A 226 -27.87 6.56 4.31
C MET A 226 -28.83 5.38 4.33
N ASP A 227 -29.27 4.93 3.15
CA ASP A 227 -30.08 3.71 3.01
C ASP A 227 -29.29 2.46 3.43
N GLU A 228 -27.97 2.48 3.25
CA GLU A 228 -27.07 1.39 3.58
C GLU A 228 -26.55 1.42 5.03
N ALA A 229 -27.08 2.31 5.89
CA ALA A 229 -26.58 2.56 7.25
C ALA A 229 -26.38 1.28 8.09
N ASP A 230 -27.41 0.42 8.16
CA ASP A 230 -27.38 -0.81 8.95
C ASP A 230 -26.25 -1.74 8.50
N ARG A 231 -26.06 -1.86 7.18
CA ARG A 231 -25.01 -2.72 6.60
C ARG A 231 -23.61 -2.18 6.85
N ILE A 232 -23.44 -0.85 6.84
CA ILE A 232 -22.16 -0.21 7.20
C ILE A 232 -21.85 -0.43 8.69
N MET A 233 -22.86 -0.33 9.56
CA MET A 233 -22.70 -0.55 11.01
C MET A 233 -22.41 -2.02 11.37
N GLU A 234 -22.71 -2.97 10.48
CA GLU A 234 -22.39 -4.38 10.68
C GLU A 234 -20.93 -4.73 10.35
N ILE A 235 -20.18 -3.84 9.69
CA ILE A 235 -18.76 -4.07 9.31
C ILE A 235 -17.93 -4.29 10.58
N PRO A 236 -17.51 -5.53 10.90
CA PRO A 236 -16.93 -5.86 12.21
C PRO A 236 -15.60 -5.15 12.46
N ILE A 237 -14.87 -4.86 11.39
CA ILE A 237 -13.51 -4.32 11.43
C ILE A 237 -13.49 -2.90 12.03
N SER A 238 -14.51 -2.10 11.75
CA SER A 238 -14.67 -0.75 12.31
C SER A 238 -14.75 -0.75 13.84
N TYR A 239 -15.41 -1.76 14.43
CA TYR A 239 -15.59 -1.89 15.87
C TYR A 239 -14.45 -2.66 16.55
N GLU A 240 -13.87 -3.66 15.88
CA GLU A 240 -12.78 -4.46 16.44
C GLU A 240 -11.50 -3.62 16.62
N GLU A 241 -11.17 -2.76 15.65
CA GLU A 241 -10.02 -1.86 15.76
C GLU A 241 -10.25 -0.77 16.81
N LYS A 242 -11.43 -0.13 16.81
CA LYS A 242 -11.83 0.84 17.87
C LYS A 242 -11.80 0.20 19.26
N GLY A 243 -12.21 -1.06 19.39
CA GLY A 243 -12.16 -1.83 20.64
C GLY A 243 -10.74 -2.16 21.09
N LYS A 244 -9.85 -2.53 20.17
CA LYS A 244 -8.41 -2.76 20.47
C LYS A 244 -7.71 -1.46 20.88
N GLU A 245 -7.98 -0.36 20.20
CA GLU A 245 -7.38 0.95 20.50
C GLU A 245 -7.86 1.48 21.86
N LYS A 246 -9.18 1.47 22.11
CA LYS A 246 -9.75 1.82 23.44
C LYS A 246 -9.22 0.90 24.55
N GLY A 247 -9.17 -0.41 24.31
CA GLY A 247 -8.62 -1.37 25.28
C GLY A 247 -7.13 -1.11 25.59
N ARG A 248 -6.35 -0.67 24.60
CA ARG A 248 -4.94 -0.28 24.79
C ARG A 248 -4.81 1.01 25.58
N GLU A 249 -5.60 2.03 25.26
CA GLU A 249 -5.62 3.30 26.00
C GLU A 249 -6.07 3.12 27.44
N GLU A 250 -7.15 2.36 27.67
CA GLU A 250 -7.62 2.01 29.01
C GLU A 250 -6.58 1.20 29.79
N GLY A 251 -5.89 0.26 29.14
CA GLY A 251 -4.79 -0.49 29.74
C GLY A 251 -3.63 0.41 30.18
N ILE A 252 -3.21 1.34 29.32
CA ILE A 252 -2.17 2.33 29.64
C ILE A 252 -2.63 3.23 30.79
N ARG A 253 -3.87 3.72 30.75
CA ARG A 253 -4.46 4.59 31.77
C ARG A 253 -4.57 3.88 33.12
N ARG A 254 -5.00 2.62 33.14
CA ARG A 254 -5.11 1.78 34.34
C ARG A 254 -3.75 1.56 34.99
N VAL A 255 -2.72 1.22 34.19
CA VAL A 255 -1.35 1.06 34.68
C VAL A 255 -0.80 2.37 35.24
N ALA A 256 -1.06 3.51 34.58
CA ALA A 256 -0.64 4.83 35.08
C ALA A 256 -1.33 5.18 36.42
N LEU A 257 -2.63 4.90 36.56
CA LEU A 257 -3.39 5.10 37.79
C LEU A 257 -2.90 4.21 38.95
N GLU A 258 -2.56 2.95 38.67
CA GLU A 258 -1.95 2.07 39.68
C GLU A 258 -0.55 2.55 40.11
N MET A 259 0.26 3.04 39.18
CA MET A 259 1.58 3.61 39.50
C MET A 259 1.47 4.87 40.35
N LEU A 260 0.48 5.74 40.09
CA LEU A 260 0.18 6.91 40.92
C LEU A 260 -0.24 6.49 42.34
N ARG A 261 -1.12 5.49 42.47
CA ARG A 261 -1.55 4.96 43.78
C ARG A 261 -0.39 4.35 44.58
N LYS A 262 0.63 3.82 43.91
CA LYS A 262 1.85 3.30 44.54
C LYS A 262 2.90 4.38 44.88
N GLY A 263 2.56 5.66 44.71
CA GLY A 263 3.43 6.78 45.10
C GLY A 263 4.54 7.11 44.09
N THR A 264 4.42 6.64 42.85
CA THR A 264 5.42 6.89 41.81
C THR A 264 5.33 8.34 41.31
N ALA A 265 6.46 9.02 41.16
CA ALA A 265 6.51 10.41 40.71
C ALA A 265 5.89 10.59 39.31
N ILE A 266 5.09 11.66 39.14
CA ILE A 266 4.36 11.95 37.90
C ILE A 266 5.30 12.07 36.70
N ASP A 267 6.48 12.68 36.88
CA ASP A 267 7.50 12.83 35.82
C ASP A 267 8.06 11.49 35.34
N PHE A 268 8.15 10.49 36.23
CA PHE A 268 8.61 9.16 35.89
C PHE A 268 7.55 8.36 35.12
N ILE A 269 6.27 8.55 35.45
CA ILE A 269 5.13 7.96 34.73
C ILE A 269 5.01 8.59 33.33
N ALA A 270 5.16 9.91 33.22
CA ALA A 270 5.12 10.61 31.94
C ALA A 270 6.24 10.13 31.00
N ARG A 271 7.48 10.00 31.50
CA ARG A 271 8.60 9.44 30.72
C ARG A 271 8.39 7.97 30.38
N SER A 272 7.88 7.15 31.30
CA SER A 272 7.62 5.73 31.06
C SER A 272 6.51 5.50 30.03
N ASN A 273 5.47 6.32 30.03
CA ASN A 273 4.40 6.28 29.02
C ASN A 273 4.86 6.78 27.65
N GLN A 274 5.69 7.81 27.58
CA GLN A 274 6.33 8.24 26.32
C GLN A 274 7.30 7.19 25.77
N VAL A 275 8.07 6.52 26.64
CA VAL A 275 8.96 5.42 26.25
C VAL A 275 8.15 4.20 25.81
N LYS A 276 7.02 3.86 26.45
CA LYS A 276 6.12 2.79 25.99
C LYS A 276 5.37 3.13 24.70
N GLN A 277 4.98 4.39 24.46
CA GLN A 277 4.44 4.80 23.15
C GLN A 277 5.48 4.69 22.05
N LYS A 278 6.74 5.06 22.32
CA LYS A 278 7.87 4.86 21.38
C LYS A 278 8.24 3.38 21.20
N ARG A 279 8.19 2.58 22.27
CA ARG A 279 8.51 1.14 22.24
C ARG A 279 7.38 0.31 21.63
N ASN A 280 6.10 0.66 21.80
CA ASN A 280 5.00 0.02 21.08
C ASN A 280 4.99 0.36 19.59
N ARG A 281 5.50 1.53 19.18
CA ARG A 281 5.83 1.81 17.77
C ARG A 281 7.04 1.00 17.27
N GLY A 282 7.89 0.48 18.17
CA GLY A 282 9.04 -0.36 17.85
C GLY A 282 8.79 -1.88 17.97
N VAL A 283 7.85 -2.33 18.80
CA VAL A 283 7.53 -3.76 19.02
C VAL A 283 6.66 -4.33 17.90
N GLU A 284 5.94 -3.49 17.13
CA GLU A 284 5.39 -3.90 15.82
C GLU A 284 6.49 -4.33 14.83
N ALA A 285 7.77 -3.99 15.06
CA ALA A 285 8.89 -4.45 14.23
C ALA A 285 9.53 -5.78 14.71
N GLU A 286 9.18 -6.28 15.90
CA GLU A 286 9.80 -7.49 16.47
C GLU A 286 8.87 -8.72 16.50
N PHE A 287 7.57 -8.56 16.26
CA PHE A 287 6.60 -9.68 16.19
C PHE A 287 6.37 -10.25 14.77
N VAL A 288 7.10 -9.78 13.76
CA VAL A 288 7.17 -10.39 12.41
C VAL A 288 8.42 -11.29 12.25
N ARG A 289 9.15 -11.53 13.35
CA ARG A 289 10.19 -12.58 13.40
C ARG A 289 9.86 -13.59 14.48
N ASN A 290 8.90 -14.46 14.16
CA ASN A 290 8.92 -15.89 14.44
C ASN A 290 7.98 -16.60 13.46
#